data_AF-A0A1F5WEH3-F1
#
_entry.id   AF-A0A1F5WEH3-F1
#
_cell.length_a   1.000
_cell.length_b   1.000
_cell.length_c   1.000
_cell.angle_alpha   90.00
_cell.angle_beta   90.00
_cell.angle_gamma   90.00
#
_symmetry.space_group_name_H-M   'P 1'
#
loop_
_entity.id
_entity.type
_entity.pdbx_description
1 polymer ?
#
loop_
_entity_poly.entity_id
_entity_poly.type
_entity_poly.pdbx_seq_one_letter_code
_entity_poly.pdbx_strand_id
1 'polypeptide(L)'
;MIKREDIFVSPTQKEFLIFVSLIGGVPQEKAEKYFQNAVEKAHRLGQHTNHVSSWESRNPEQEQWGGAVRVNADYIVAFSGLPEEWDEAAMLVIADNSFLNSISSRASLYRAILFETRGKNPQFEKLCDYQPPQD
;
A
#
# COMPACT_ATOMS: atom_id res chain seq x y z
N MET A 1 14.86 -12.25 12.63
CA MET A 1 15.95 -12.44 11.65
C MET A 1 15.44 -13.41 10.60
N ILE A 2 14.86 -12.87 9.51
CA ILE A 2 14.32 -13.69 8.42
C ILE A 2 15.50 -14.13 7.55
N LYS A 3 15.61 -15.44 7.28
CA LYS A 3 16.71 -16.03 6.51
C LYS A 3 16.45 -15.86 5.01
N ARG A 4 17.52 -15.73 4.25
CA ARG A 4 17.57 -15.33 2.82
C ARG A 4 17.02 -16.37 1.82
N GLU A 5 16.34 -17.41 2.28
CA GLU A 5 16.16 -18.65 1.50
C GLU A 5 14.71 -18.97 1.12
N ASP A 6 13.71 -18.20 1.58
CA ASP A 6 12.29 -18.52 1.34
C ASP A 6 11.66 -17.79 0.14
N ILE A 7 12.43 -17.28 -0.81
CA ILE A 7 11.90 -16.60 -2.00
C ILE A 7 11.79 -17.59 -3.17
N PHE A 8 10.65 -18.24 -3.30
CA PHE A 8 10.29 -19.04 -4.48
C PHE A 8 9.89 -18.10 -5.63
N VAL A 9 10.56 -18.20 -6.78
CA VAL A 9 10.38 -17.30 -7.93
C VAL A 9 9.81 -18.06 -9.13
N SER A 10 8.58 -17.70 -9.54
CA SER A 10 7.95 -18.11 -10.80
C SER A 10 8.37 -17.20 -11.97
N PRO A 11 8.53 -17.69 -13.21
CA PRO A 11 9.21 -16.97 -14.29
C PRO A 11 8.23 -16.26 -15.24
N THR A 12 7.61 -15.15 -14.83
CA THR A 12 7.00 -14.19 -15.78
C THR A 12 6.77 -12.85 -15.06
N GLN A 13 7.47 -11.79 -15.51
CA GLN A 13 7.57 -10.47 -14.88
C GLN A 13 8.03 -10.48 -13.41
N LYS A 14 9.33 -10.26 -13.22
CA LYS A 14 9.99 -10.35 -11.92
C LYS A 14 9.72 -9.07 -11.11
N GLU A 15 8.60 -9.03 -10.41
CA GLU A 15 8.38 -8.06 -9.34
C GLU A 15 9.45 -8.30 -8.26
N PHE A 16 10.25 -7.27 -8.00
CA PHE A 16 11.34 -7.35 -7.04
C PHE A 16 10.95 -6.55 -5.79
N LEU A 17 10.95 -7.22 -4.64
CA LEU A 17 10.75 -6.55 -3.36
C LEU A 17 11.96 -5.65 -3.09
N ILE A 18 11.78 -4.34 -3.25
CA ILE A 18 12.88 -3.38 -3.11
C ILE A 18 13.22 -3.16 -1.64
N PHE A 19 12.20 -2.94 -0.82
CA PHE A 19 12.37 -2.56 0.59
C PHE A 19 11.14 -2.92 1.41
N VAL A 20 11.36 -3.37 2.64
CA VAL A 20 10.31 -3.56 3.65
C VAL A 20 10.85 -3.08 4.99
N SER A 21 10.00 -2.39 5.74
CA SER A 21 10.27 -1.98 7.11
C SER A 21 9.04 -2.18 7.97
N LEU A 22 9.27 -2.52 9.24
CA LEU A 22 8.22 -2.60 10.24
C LEU A 22 8.01 -1.21 10.86
N ILE A 23 6.77 -0.75 10.87
CA ILE A 23 6.41 0.56 11.42
C ILE A 23 5.68 0.37 12.76
N GLY A 24 6.18 1.02 13.81
CA GLY A 24 5.56 1.02 15.14
C GLY A 24 5.87 -0.23 15.99
N GLY A 25 5.18 -0.35 17.13
CA GLY A 25 5.28 -1.49 18.04
C GLY A 25 4.30 -2.59 17.66
N VAL A 26 4.71 -3.51 16.80
CA VAL A 26 3.87 -4.62 16.33
C VAL A 26 4.04 -5.84 17.25
N PRO A 27 2.95 -6.44 17.78
CA PRO A 27 3.02 -7.70 18.50
C PRO A 27 3.67 -8.80 17.65
N GLN A 28 4.57 -9.58 18.24
CA GLN A 28 5.41 -10.54 17.50
C GLN A 28 4.57 -11.56 16.70
N GLU A 29 3.45 -11.98 17.24
CA GLU A 29 2.52 -12.93 16.63
C GLU A 29 1.79 -12.36 15.40
N LYS A 30 1.75 -11.03 15.21
CA LYS A 30 1.11 -10.37 14.07
C LYS A 30 2.09 -9.95 12.98
N ALA A 31 3.37 -9.79 13.32
CA ALA A 31 4.38 -9.24 12.42
C ALA A 31 4.49 -10.04 11.12
N GLU A 32 4.53 -11.37 11.21
CA GLU A 32 4.59 -12.25 10.03
C GLU A 32 3.34 -12.11 9.16
N LYS A 33 2.15 -12.11 9.77
CA LYS A 33 0.88 -11.95 9.04
C LYS A 33 0.83 -10.60 8.31
N TYR A 34 1.24 -9.51 8.97
CA TYR A 34 1.27 -8.20 8.34
C TYR A 34 2.26 -8.13 7.18
N PHE A 35 3.44 -8.72 7.34
CA PHE A 35 4.41 -8.85 6.26
C PHE A 35 3.84 -9.60 5.05
N GLN A 36 3.31 -10.81 5.28
CA GLN A 36 2.72 -11.63 4.22
C GLN A 36 1.58 -10.91 3.50
N ASN A 37 0.69 -10.26 4.26
CA ASN A 37 -0.40 -9.49 3.69
C ASN A 37 0.10 -8.29 2.86
N ALA A 38 1.11 -7.55 3.32
CA ALA A 38 1.64 -6.43 2.55
C ALA A 38 2.27 -6.90 1.22
N VAL A 39 3.02 -8.00 1.25
CA VAL A 39 3.62 -8.61 0.06
C VAL A 39 2.54 -9.13 -0.90
N GLU A 40 1.52 -9.81 -0.39
CA GLU A 40 0.37 -10.29 -1.17
C GLU A 40 -0.30 -9.15 -1.93
N LYS A 41 -0.64 -8.06 -1.23
CA LYS A 41 -1.34 -6.92 -1.83
C LYS A 41 -0.53 -6.30 -2.96
N ALA A 42 0.78 -6.13 -2.75
CA ALA A 42 1.70 -5.60 -3.76
C ALA A 42 1.77 -6.53 -4.97
N HIS A 43 1.94 -7.83 -4.73
CA HIS A 43 2.05 -8.83 -5.78
C HIS A 43 0.77 -8.94 -6.62
N ARG A 44 -0.38 -9.04 -5.95
CA ARG A 44 -1.68 -9.08 -6.61
C ARG A 44 -1.92 -7.82 -7.43
N LEU A 45 -1.58 -6.64 -6.93
CA LEU A 45 -1.70 -5.41 -7.70
C LEU A 45 -0.76 -5.40 -8.92
N GLY A 46 0.44 -5.95 -8.78
CA GLY A 46 1.38 -6.13 -9.88
C GLY A 46 0.84 -7.00 -11.02
N GLN A 47 0.12 -8.07 -10.68
CA GLN A 47 -0.58 -8.94 -11.63
C GLN A 47 -1.78 -8.26 -12.31
N HIS A 48 -2.36 -7.22 -11.72
CA HIS A 48 -3.49 -6.47 -12.27
C HIS A 48 -2.99 -5.14 -12.86
N THR A 49 -2.36 -5.19 -14.03
CA THR A 49 -1.70 -4.02 -14.64
C THR A 49 -2.63 -2.82 -14.93
N ASN A 50 -3.93 -3.07 -15.07
CA ASN A 50 -4.95 -2.02 -15.27
C ASN A 50 -5.46 -1.40 -13.97
N HIS A 51 -5.06 -1.94 -12.81
CA HIS A 51 -5.46 -1.43 -11.50
C HIS A 51 -4.41 -0.46 -10.97
N VAL A 52 -4.90 0.59 -10.30
CA VAL A 52 -4.10 1.56 -9.57
C VAL A 52 -4.03 1.19 -8.10
N SER A 53 -5.02 0.49 -7.58
CA SER A 53 -5.09 0.09 -6.18
C SER A 53 -5.50 -1.38 -6.04
N SER A 54 -4.98 -2.06 -5.01
CA SER A 54 -5.42 -3.40 -4.64
C SER A 54 -6.86 -3.44 -4.11
N TRP A 55 -7.45 -2.27 -3.83
CA TRP A 55 -8.88 -2.10 -3.57
C TRP A 55 -9.75 -2.50 -4.78
N GLU A 56 -9.27 -2.25 -6.00
CA GLU A 56 -9.99 -2.60 -7.24
C GLU A 56 -10.06 -4.13 -7.45
N SER A 57 -9.09 -4.89 -6.90
CA SER A 57 -9.06 -6.36 -6.91
C SER A 57 -9.33 -6.98 -5.54
N ARG A 58 -10.03 -6.26 -4.66
CA ARG A 58 -10.37 -6.71 -3.31
C ARG A 58 -11.33 -7.91 -3.36
N ASN A 59 -11.02 -8.96 -2.59
CA ASN A 59 -11.88 -10.13 -2.41
C ASN A 59 -11.85 -10.61 -0.94
N PRO A 60 -12.83 -10.16 -0.12
CA PRO A 60 -12.92 -10.57 1.29
C PRO A 60 -13.07 -12.07 1.51
N GLU A 61 -13.70 -12.79 0.57
CA GLU A 61 -13.91 -14.24 0.67
C GLU A 61 -12.59 -15.02 0.56
N GLN A 62 -11.57 -14.41 -0.05
CA GLN A 62 -10.23 -14.97 -0.20
C GLN A 62 -9.19 -14.29 0.69
N GLU A 63 -9.63 -13.50 1.68
CA GLU A 63 -8.78 -12.67 2.54
C GLU A 63 -7.87 -11.69 1.77
N GLN A 64 -8.30 -11.26 0.57
CA GLN A 64 -7.59 -10.33 -0.28
C GLN A 64 -8.09 -8.90 -0.04
N TRP A 65 -7.36 -8.17 0.79
CA TRP A 65 -7.74 -6.83 1.23
C TRP A 65 -7.03 -5.72 0.42
N GLY A 66 -7.54 -4.50 0.51
CA GLY A 66 -6.88 -3.28 0.07
C GLY A 66 -5.63 -2.94 0.91
N GLY A 67 -4.97 -1.85 0.55
CA GLY A 67 -3.75 -1.38 1.20
C GLY A 67 -2.51 -1.44 0.32
N ALA A 68 -2.65 -1.51 -1.00
CA ALA A 68 -1.54 -1.32 -1.93
C ALA A 68 -1.94 -0.41 -3.09
N VAL A 69 -1.02 0.47 -3.48
CA VAL A 69 -1.25 1.50 -4.49
C VAL A 69 -0.06 1.55 -5.43
N ARG A 70 -0.36 1.67 -6.72
CA ARG A 70 0.60 1.91 -7.78
C ARG A 70 0.98 3.38 -7.78
N VAL A 71 2.26 3.66 -7.58
CA VAL A 71 2.83 5.02 -7.62
C VAL A 71 3.07 5.43 -9.07
N ASN A 72 3.66 4.56 -9.88
CA ASN A 72 3.82 4.76 -11.33
C ASN A 72 3.93 3.41 -12.04
N ALA A 73 4.41 3.38 -13.28
CA ALA A 73 4.54 2.13 -14.05
C ALA A 73 5.41 1.08 -13.34
N ASP A 74 6.40 1.52 -12.56
CA ASP A 74 7.45 0.66 -12.02
C ASP A 74 7.31 0.38 -10.51
N TYR A 75 6.61 1.24 -9.77
CA TYR A 75 6.55 1.17 -8.31
C TYR A 75 5.14 0.94 -7.76
N ILE A 76 5.06 0.04 -6.79
CA ILE A 76 3.90 -0.22 -5.95
C ILE A 76 4.33 -0.06 -4.49
N VAL A 77 3.52 0.63 -3.71
CA VAL A 77 3.64 0.70 -2.24
C VAL A 77 2.52 -0.09 -1.61
N ALA A 78 2.79 -0.78 -0.51
CA ALA A 78 1.81 -1.57 0.20
C ALA A 78 2.04 -1.50 1.70
N PHE A 79 0.95 -1.58 2.44
CA PHE A 79 0.96 -1.54 3.90
C PHE A 79 -0.09 -2.49 4.47
N SER A 80 0.19 -2.96 5.69
CA SER A 80 -0.68 -3.86 6.43
C SER A 80 -0.45 -3.66 7.92
N GLY A 81 -1.51 -3.35 8.65
CA GLY A 81 -1.44 -3.20 10.11
C GLY A 81 -2.51 -2.29 10.70
N LEU A 82 -3.19 -1.51 9.88
CA LEU A 82 -4.36 -0.70 10.24
C LEU A 82 -5.65 -1.37 9.74
N PRO A 83 -6.84 -0.80 10.04
CA PRO A 83 -8.04 -1.15 9.29
C PRO A 83 -7.81 -0.96 7.77
N GLU A 84 -8.46 -1.79 6.97
CA GLU A 84 -8.20 -1.89 5.52
C GLU A 84 -8.31 -0.55 4.80
N GLU A 85 -9.34 0.23 5.09
CA GLU A 85 -9.58 1.54 4.46
C GLU A 85 -8.44 2.52 4.74
N TRP A 86 -7.70 2.29 5.83
CA TRP A 86 -6.64 3.18 6.30
C TRP A 86 -5.29 2.75 5.79
N ASP A 87 -5.04 1.45 5.68
CA ASP A 87 -3.90 0.94 4.92
C ASP A 87 -3.92 1.56 3.50
N GLU A 88 -5.10 1.53 2.87
CA GLU A 88 -5.33 2.08 1.53
C GLU A 88 -5.11 3.59 1.49
N ALA A 89 -5.77 4.34 2.39
CA ALA A 89 -5.67 5.79 2.41
C ALA A 89 -4.23 6.27 2.70
N ALA A 90 -3.51 5.58 3.59
CA ALA A 90 -2.10 5.88 3.85
C ALA A 90 -1.22 5.66 2.61
N MET A 91 -1.43 4.56 1.88
CA MET A 91 -0.67 4.29 0.66
C MET A 91 -1.01 5.26 -0.47
N LEU A 92 -2.25 5.74 -0.56
CA LEU A 92 -2.63 6.80 -1.49
C LEU A 92 -1.91 8.11 -1.18
N VAL A 93 -1.84 8.51 0.09
CA VAL A 93 -1.12 9.72 0.51
C VAL A 93 0.37 9.58 0.24
N ILE A 94 0.97 8.42 0.49
CA ILE A 94 2.39 8.16 0.15
C ILE A 94 2.60 8.19 -1.35
N ALA A 95 1.75 7.53 -2.13
CA ALA A 95 1.84 7.56 -3.58
C ALA A 95 1.80 9.01 -4.05
N ASP A 96 0.80 9.81 -3.65
CA ASP A 96 0.59 11.21 -4.00
C ASP A 96 1.76 12.14 -3.60
N ASN A 97 2.26 12.02 -2.36
CA ASN A 97 3.36 12.83 -1.83
C ASN A 97 4.75 12.34 -2.25
N SER A 98 4.86 11.15 -2.84
CA SER A 98 6.17 10.63 -3.20
C SER A 98 6.81 11.52 -4.27
N PHE A 99 8.07 11.85 -4.05
CA PHE A 99 8.97 12.46 -5.04
C PHE A 99 9.03 11.67 -6.37
N LEU A 100 8.48 10.45 -6.39
CA LEU A 100 8.40 9.54 -7.53
C LEU A 100 7.21 9.82 -8.48
N ASN A 101 6.42 10.87 -8.21
CA ASN A 101 5.19 11.14 -8.96
C ASN A 101 5.33 12.01 -10.22
N SER A 102 4.97 11.37 -11.33
CA SER A 102 4.20 11.92 -12.43
C SER A 102 2.85 11.18 -12.48
N ILE A 103 1.97 11.33 -11.46
CA ILE A 103 0.63 10.70 -11.51
C ILE A 103 -0.35 11.66 -12.18
N SER A 104 -0.77 11.28 -13.39
CA SER A 104 -1.91 11.84 -14.08
C SER A 104 -3.13 10.91 -13.91
N SER A 105 -4.28 11.51 -13.56
CA SER A 105 -5.66 11.15 -13.94
C SER A 105 -6.65 10.42 -13.00
N ARG A 106 -6.40 10.13 -11.72
CA ARG A 106 -7.42 9.46 -10.85
C ARG A 106 -7.76 10.16 -9.53
N ALA A 107 -7.85 11.48 -9.57
CA ALA A 107 -8.27 12.32 -8.43
C ALA A 107 -9.62 11.93 -7.80
N SER A 108 -10.52 11.27 -8.54
CA SER A 108 -11.84 10.85 -8.06
C SER A 108 -11.80 9.65 -7.11
N LEU A 109 -10.97 8.63 -7.37
CA LEU A 109 -10.77 7.49 -6.45
C LEU A 109 -10.10 7.97 -5.15
N TYR A 110 -9.11 8.85 -5.30
CA TYR A 110 -8.43 9.51 -4.19
C TYR A 110 -9.41 10.25 -3.28
N ARG A 111 -10.31 11.07 -3.86
CA ARG A 111 -11.33 11.80 -3.10
C ARG A 111 -12.35 10.90 -2.42
N ALA A 112 -12.75 9.79 -3.05
CA ALA A 112 -13.72 8.87 -2.47
C ALA A 112 -13.15 8.21 -1.19
N ILE A 113 -11.93 7.68 -1.27
CA ILE A 113 -11.28 7.00 -0.14
C ILE A 113 -10.94 8.01 0.98
N LEU A 114 -10.45 9.21 0.63
CA LEU A 114 -10.25 10.28 1.61
C LEU A 114 -11.56 10.72 2.28
N PHE A 115 -12.66 10.79 1.54
CA PHE A 115 -13.95 11.17 2.10
C PHE A 115 -14.46 10.10 3.09
N GLU A 116 -14.28 8.83 2.77
CA GLU A 116 -14.68 7.73 3.66
C GLU A 116 -13.81 7.60 4.92
N THR A 117 -12.58 8.10 4.89
CA THR A 117 -11.59 7.99 5.98
C THR A 117 -11.44 9.26 6.81
N ARG A 118 -11.79 10.44 6.26
CA ARG A 118 -11.77 11.72 6.98
C ARG A 118 -12.66 11.72 8.22
N GLY A 119 -12.22 12.38 9.30
CA GLY A 119 -12.95 12.48 10.56
C GLY A 119 -12.96 11.21 11.41
N LYS A 120 -12.48 10.06 10.91
CA LYS A 120 -12.36 8.82 11.69
C LYS A 120 -11.03 8.73 12.46
N ASN A 121 -10.05 9.58 12.14
CA ASN A 121 -8.74 9.58 12.79
C ASN A 121 -7.97 10.91 12.72
N PRO A 122 -7.55 11.45 13.88
CA PRO A 122 -6.77 12.69 13.92
C PRO A 122 -5.35 12.57 13.32
N GLN A 123 -4.74 11.38 13.32
CA GLN A 123 -3.40 11.16 12.77
C GLN A 123 -3.41 11.08 11.24
N PHE A 124 -4.49 10.56 10.63
CA PHE A 124 -4.65 10.54 9.19
C PHE A 124 -4.82 11.95 8.60
N GLU A 125 -5.53 12.84 9.30
CA GLU A 125 -5.66 14.24 8.90
C GLU A 125 -4.31 14.95 8.85
N LYS A 126 -3.44 14.72 9.85
CA LYS A 126 -2.07 15.27 9.87
C LYS A 126 -1.21 14.81 8.69
N LEU A 127 -1.43 13.59 8.19
CA LEU A 127 -0.76 13.06 7.01
C LEU A 127 -1.24 13.75 5.72
N CYS A 128 -2.54 14.03 5.61
CA CYS A 128 -3.13 14.73 4.47
C CYS A 128 -2.73 16.21 4.41
N ASP A 129 -2.58 16.85 5.58
CA ASP A 129 -2.22 18.26 5.70
C ASP A 129 -0.69 18.48 5.68
N TYR A 130 0.09 17.41 5.53
CA TYR A 130 1.54 17.51 5.44
C TYR A 130 1.94 18.27 4.17
N GLN A 131 2.56 19.42 4.35
CA GLN A 131 3.26 20.15 3.30
C GLN A 131 4.73 19.74 3.38
N PRO A 132 5.35 19.26 2.28
CA PRO A 132 6.79 19.03 2.28
C PRO A 132 7.52 20.35 2.60
N PRO A 133 8.68 20.30 3.29
CA PRO A 133 9.51 21.47 3.50
C PRO A 133 9.78 22.14 2.15
N GLN A 134 9.55 23.45 2.06
CA GLN A 134 9.99 24.21 0.90
C GLN A 134 11.46 24.56 1.12
N ASP A 135 12.32 24.02 0.26
CA ASP A 135 13.75 24.38 0.18
C ASP A 135 13.93 25.83 -0.27
#